data_AF-A0A7D9K137-F1
#
_entry.id   AF-A0A7D9K137-F1
#
_cell.length_a   1.000
_cell.length_b   1.000
_cell.length_c   1.000
_cell.angle_alpha   90.00
_cell.angle_beta   90.00
_cell.angle_gamma   90.00
#
_symmetry.space_group_name_H-M   'P 1'
#
loop_
_entity.id
_entity.type
_entity.pdbx_description
1 polymer ?
#
loop_
_entity_poly.entity_id
_entity_poly.type
_entity_poly.pdbx_seq_one_letter_code
_entity_poly.pdbx_strand_id
1 'polypeptide(L)'
;MQTVWDDSAPDGVRHVCYCSKHTEKRSGRSPRKSSSSLQSPFKSPQNPSPRTTPSKSSSTFRAKEQEDREDLRQNRLRGMEEDFYKYADVEDLANELNITTELATTFHRFWTLKRKAREDAALLPPTAEQQERLSGRQIKPFQKATMEIERVVRLRQDLER
;
A
#
# COMPACT_ATOMS: atom_id res chain seq x y z
N MET A 1 12.59 -10.13 10.78
CA MET A 1 12.59 -9.34 9.53
C MET A 1 11.14 -9.04 9.21
N GLN A 2 10.73 -7.77 9.32
CA GLN A 2 9.35 -7.36 9.09
C GLN A 2 9.26 -6.65 7.74
N THR A 3 8.40 -7.14 6.86
CA THR A 3 8.05 -6.45 5.62
C THR A 3 7.03 -5.37 5.94
N VAL A 4 7.46 -4.12 5.76
CA VAL A 4 6.64 -2.93 5.93
C VAL A 4 6.36 -2.39 4.54
N TRP A 5 5.11 -2.06 4.28
CA TRP A 5 4.73 -1.32 3.08
C TRP A 5 5.34 0.07 3.19
N ASP A 6 6.26 0.39 2.29
CA ASP A 6 6.89 1.70 2.22
C ASP A 6 6.94 2.11 0.76
N ASP A 7 6.10 3.09 0.45
CA ASP A 7 5.95 3.62 -0.91
C ASP A 7 7.19 4.40 -1.40
N SER A 8 8.19 4.62 -0.54
CA SER A 8 9.50 5.16 -0.96
C SER A 8 10.43 4.07 -1.53
N ALA A 9 10.06 2.79 -1.47
CA ALA A 9 10.84 1.70 -2.05
C ALA A 9 10.40 1.36 -3.48
N PRO A 10 11.34 0.97 -4.36
CA PRO A 10 11.07 0.70 -5.77
C PRO A 10 10.09 -0.47 -6.01
N ASP A 11 9.97 -1.38 -5.04
CA ASP A 11 9.06 -2.54 -5.06
C ASP A 11 7.86 -2.36 -4.10
N GLY A 12 7.64 -1.15 -3.57
CA GLY A 12 6.56 -0.85 -2.60
C GLY A 12 6.71 -1.53 -1.22
N VAL A 13 7.78 -2.29 -1.02
CA VAL A 13 8.02 -3.05 0.20
C VAL A 13 9.44 -2.82 0.70
N ARG A 14 9.58 -2.53 2.00
CA ARG A 14 10.87 -2.52 2.69
C ARG A 14 10.95 -3.62 3.72
N HIS A 15 12.09 -4.30 3.71
CA HIS A 15 12.45 -5.25 4.75
C HIS A 15 13.12 -4.51 5.90
N VAL A 16 12.40 -4.34 7.01
CA VAL A 16 12.93 -3.73 8.24
C VAL A 16 13.36 -4.83 9.20
N CYS A 17 14.66 -4.89 9.47
CA CYS A 17 15.21 -5.76 10.50
C CYS A 17 15.45 -4.95 11.78
N TYR A 18 14.53 -5.08 12.74
CA TYR A 18 14.78 -4.60 14.10
C TYR A 18 15.72 -5.59 14.79
N CYS A 19 17.02 -5.29 14.79
CA CYS A 19 17.94 -5.90 15.74
C CYS A 19 17.88 -5.06 17.02
N SER A 20 17.62 -5.70 18.16
CA SER A 20 17.48 -5.04 19.47
C SER A 20 18.70 -4.22 19.90
N LYS A 21 19.86 -4.40 19.22
CA LYS A 21 21.08 -3.64 19.50
C LYS A 21 21.27 -2.37 18.66
N HIS A 22 20.41 -2.09 17.66
CA HIS A 22 20.65 -1.02 16.68
C HIS A 22 19.42 -0.15 16.34
N THR A 23 18.32 -0.23 17.10
CA THR A 23 17.09 0.53 16.78
C THR A 23 17.14 2.02 17.11
N GLU A 24 18.23 2.51 17.73
CA GLU A 24 18.40 3.93 18.01
C GLU A 24 19.45 4.55 17.08
N LYS A 25 19.08 5.65 16.44
CA LYS A 25 19.86 6.50 15.52
C LYS A 25 19.90 6.06 14.05
N ARG A 26 18.74 6.12 13.38
CA ARG A 26 18.69 6.40 11.93
C ARG A 26 17.76 7.58 11.61
N SER A 27 18.00 8.72 12.25
CA SER A 27 17.64 10.03 11.70
C SER A 27 18.93 10.75 11.30
N GLY A 28 19.32 10.61 10.03
CA GLY A 28 20.32 11.48 9.41
C GLY A 28 21.58 10.80 8.85
N ARG A 29 21.70 10.93 7.53
CA ARG A 29 22.93 11.15 6.72
C ARG A 29 23.59 9.98 5.98
N SER A 30 23.91 10.32 4.73
CA SER A 30 24.63 9.66 3.62
C SER A 30 26.00 9.02 3.95
N PRO A 31 26.59 8.24 3.02
CA PRO A 31 27.52 7.16 3.30
C PRO A 31 28.98 7.61 3.25
N ARG A 32 29.85 7.14 4.18
CA ARG A 32 31.31 7.14 4.01
C ARG A 32 32.00 5.96 4.71
N LYS A 33 33.13 5.60 4.11
CA LYS A 33 34.04 4.46 4.27
C LYS A 33 34.79 4.37 5.62
N SER A 34 35.13 3.12 5.94
CA SER A 34 36.41 2.58 6.51
C SER A 34 36.85 2.82 7.97
N SER A 35 36.99 1.69 8.68
CA SER A 35 38.09 1.20 9.54
C SER A 35 38.68 2.02 10.71
N SER A 36 38.68 1.34 11.87
CA SER A 36 39.76 1.17 12.88
C SER A 36 40.06 2.23 13.95
N SER A 37 40.07 1.72 15.20
CA SER A 37 41.02 1.99 16.31
C SER A 37 40.80 3.12 17.34
N LEU A 38 40.50 2.66 18.57
CA LEU A 38 41.06 3.01 19.90
C LEU A 38 41.02 4.43 20.52
N GLN A 39 40.56 4.43 21.79
CA GLN A 39 40.91 5.25 22.98
C GLN A 39 40.22 6.61 23.29
N SER A 40 39.84 6.73 24.56
CA SER A 40 39.13 7.80 25.34
C SER A 40 40.12 8.82 25.98
N PRO A 41 39.75 9.73 26.94
CA PRO A 41 38.56 10.57 27.25
C PRO A 41 38.89 12.09 27.52
N PHE A 42 37.87 12.97 27.68
CA PHE A 42 37.74 14.15 28.60
C PHE A 42 37.12 15.46 28.03
N LYS A 43 36.26 16.06 28.88
CA LYS A 43 35.90 17.49 29.12
C LYS A 43 34.86 18.26 28.26
N SER A 44 33.80 18.69 28.96
CA SER A 44 32.68 19.60 28.65
C SER A 44 33.08 21.11 28.70
N PRO A 45 32.16 22.10 28.72
CA PRO A 45 30.95 22.41 27.90
C PRO A 45 30.95 23.89 27.37
N GLN A 46 30.15 24.27 26.35
CA GLN A 46 29.43 25.57 26.28
C GLN A 46 28.61 25.83 24.99
N ASN A 47 27.46 26.48 25.22
CA ASN A 47 26.60 27.35 24.38
C ASN A 47 25.45 26.79 23.52
N PRO A 48 24.22 27.38 23.64
CA PRO A 48 23.02 26.98 22.91
C PRO A 48 22.65 27.91 21.74
N SER A 49 21.76 27.38 20.88
CA SER A 49 20.92 28.03 19.83
C SER A 49 21.48 28.16 18.40
N PRO A 50 20.62 28.19 17.35
CA PRO A 50 19.16 28.30 17.37
C PRO A 50 18.39 27.19 16.62
N ARG A 51 17.16 27.01 17.09
CA ARG A 51 16.00 26.29 16.53
C ARG A 51 15.87 26.50 15.01
N THR A 52 16.08 25.45 14.23
CA THR A 52 15.68 25.39 12.82
C THR A 52 14.16 25.18 12.73
N THR A 53 13.48 26.18 12.18
CA THR A 53 12.07 26.08 11.77
C THR A 53 11.93 25.08 10.60
N PRO A 54 10.92 24.20 10.56
CA PRO A 54 10.68 23.37 9.39
C PRO A 54 10.19 24.25 8.23
N SER A 55 10.89 24.20 7.09
CA SER A 55 10.57 25.01 5.93
C SER A 55 9.26 24.55 5.27
N LYS A 56 8.35 25.50 5.04
CA LYS A 56 7.12 25.33 4.23
C LYS A 56 7.39 24.88 2.78
N SER A 57 8.63 24.93 2.31
CA SER A 57 9.01 24.44 0.98
C SER A 57 9.00 22.92 0.88
N SER A 58 9.25 22.20 1.98
CA SER A 58 9.29 20.73 1.99
C SER A 58 7.91 20.08 1.81
N SER A 59 6.84 20.75 2.26
CA SER A 59 5.47 20.25 2.10
C SER A 59 4.97 20.38 0.66
N THR A 60 5.35 21.44 -0.06
CA THR A 60 4.93 21.65 -1.46
C THR A 60 5.60 20.65 -2.41
N PHE A 61 6.88 20.36 -2.20
CA PHE A 61 7.59 19.32 -2.97
C PHE A 61 7.03 17.92 -2.70
N ARG A 62 6.71 17.59 -1.45
CA ARG A 62 6.06 16.31 -1.09
C ARG A 62 4.66 16.19 -1.67
N ALA A 63 3.89 17.27 -1.69
CA ALA A 63 2.56 17.29 -2.30
C ALA A 63 2.64 17.05 -3.81
N LYS A 64 3.61 17.69 -4.49
CA LYS A 64 3.83 17.50 -5.93
C LYS A 64 4.32 16.10 -6.29
N GLU A 65 5.25 15.55 -5.51
CA GLU A 65 5.71 14.16 -5.68
C GLU A 65 4.58 13.15 -5.43
N GLN A 66 3.67 13.47 -4.50
CA GLN A 66 2.47 12.67 -4.27
C GLN A 66 1.46 12.77 -5.42
N GLU A 67 1.24 13.97 -5.97
CA GLU A 67 0.39 14.22 -7.15
C GLU A 67 0.94 13.46 -8.37
N ASP A 68 2.23 13.60 -8.68
CA ASP A 68 2.90 12.88 -9.78
C ASP A 68 2.75 11.35 -9.63
N ARG A 69 2.78 10.84 -8.39
CA ARG A 69 2.59 9.41 -8.08
C ARG A 69 1.15 8.97 -8.23
N GLU A 70 0.19 9.81 -7.82
CA GLU A 70 -1.24 9.57 -8.00
C GLU A 70 -1.59 9.55 -9.50
N ASP A 71 -1.03 10.44 -10.30
CA ASP A 71 -1.18 10.49 -11.75
C ASP A 71 -0.60 9.24 -12.42
N LEU A 72 0.59 8.79 -12.01
CA LEU A 72 1.20 7.57 -12.52
C LEU A 72 0.30 6.34 -12.24
N ARG A 73 -0.30 6.28 -11.05
CA ARG A 73 -1.25 5.23 -10.67
C ARG A 73 -2.52 5.28 -11.51
N GLN A 74 -3.07 6.47 -11.74
CA GLN A 74 -4.25 6.66 -12.58
C GLN A 74 -3.99 6.23 -14.03
N ASN A 75 -2.83 6.59 -14.60
CA ASN A 75 -2.46 6.15 -15.95
C ASN A 75 -2.33 4.62 -16.05
N ARG A 76 -1.74 3.98 -15.03
CA ARG A 76 -1.65 2.51 -15.00
C ARG A 76 -3.03 1.86 -14.92
N LEU A 77 -3.94 2.42 -14.12
CA LEU A 77 -5.32 1.94 -14.02
C LEU A 77 -6.04 2.05 -15.36
N ARG A 78 -5.92 3.19 -16.03
CA ARG A 78 -6.49 3.41 -17.36
C ARG A 78 -5.99 2.41 -18.40
N GLY A 79 -4.69 2.11 -18.41
CA GLY A 79 -4.14 1.08 -19.30
C GLY A 79 -4.75 -0.30 -19.04
N MET A 80 -4.94 -0.66 -17.77
CA MET A 80 -5.60 -1.92 -17.40
C MET A 80 -7.09 -1.92 -17.78
N GLU A 81 -7.79 -0.78 -17.71
CA GLU A 81 -9.18 -0.63 -18.14
C GLU A 81 -9.33 -0.81 -19.67
N GLU A 82 -8.38 -0.30 -20.45
CA GLU A 82 -8.35 -0.48 -21.91
C GLU A 82 -8.12 -1.95 -22.30
N ASP A 83 -7.26 -2.65 -21.58
CA ASP A 83 -6.97 -4.07 -21.81
C ASP A 83 -8.08 -5.00 -21.30
N PHE A 84 -8.93 -4.55 -20.37
CA PHE A 84 -9.99 -5.36 -19.75
C PHE A 84 -10.87 -6.08 -20.79
N TYR A 85 -11.27 -5.36 -21.84
CA TYR A 85 -12.17 -5.88 -22.87
C TYR A 85 -11.52 -6.87 -23.83
N LYS A 86 -10.18 -6.99 -23.82
CA LYS A 86 -9.44 -7.97 -24.63
C LYS A 86 -9.43 -9.35 -23.99
N TYR A 87 -9.65 -9.43 -22.68
CA TYR A 87 -9.66 -10.69 -21.94
C TYR A 87 -10.99 -11.44 -22.02
N ALA A 88 -12.03 -10.84 -22.57
CA ALA A 88 -13.33 -11.48 -22.77
C ALA A 88 -13.36 -12.16 -24.14
N ASP A 89 -13.22 -13.49 -24.18
CA ASP A 89 -13.37 -14.27 -25.41
C ASP A 89 -14.84 -14.62 -25.64
N VAL A 90 -15.36 -14.24 -26.80
CA VAL A 90 -16.75 -14.47 -27.18
C VAL A 90 -16.99 -15.93 -27.57
N GLU A 91 -15.98 -16.62 -28.10
CA GLU A 91 -16.09 -18.03 -28.46
C GLU A 91 -16.19 -18.90 -27.20
N ASP A 92 -15.34 -18.64 -26.21
CA ASP A 92 -15.41 -19.31 -24.91
C ASP A 92 -16.77 -19.07 -24.23
N LEU A 93 -17.26 -17.82 -24.23
CA LEU A 93 -18.59 -17.51 -23.68
C LEU A 93 -19.72 -18.24 -24.39
N ALA A 94 -19.65 -18.40 -25.71
CA ALA A 94 -20.63 -19.14 -26.49
C ALA A 94 -20.63 -20.63 -26.11
N ASN A 95 -19.43 -21.21 -25.96
CA ASN A 95 -19.24 -22.60 -25.59
C ASN A 95 -19.69 -22.90 -24.15
N GLU A 96 -19.28 -22.08 -23.17
CA GLU A 96 -19.63 -22.26 -21.76
C GLU A 96 -21.14 -22.15 -21.51
N LEU A 97 -21.78 -21.16 -22.15
CA LEU A 97 -23.22 -20.90 -21.99
C LEU A 97 -24.09 -21.70 -22.95
N ASN A 98 -23.49 -22.49 -23.86
CA ASN A 98 -24.19 -23.23 -24.92
C ASN A 98 -25.14 -22.35 -25.75
N ILE A 99 -24.71 -21.13 -26.08
CA ILE A 99 -25.48 -20.15 -26.86
C ILE A 99 -24.86 -19.93 -28.24
N THR A 100 -25.64 -19.37 -29.16
CA THR A 100 -25.11 -19.00 -30.48
C THR A 100 -24.07 -17.88 -30.34
N THR A 101 -23.04 -17.91 -31.20
CA THR A 101 -21.99 -16.90 -31.25
C THR A 101 -22.56 -15.49 -31.46
N GLU A 102 -23.61 -15.35 -32.27
CA GLU A 102 -24.30 -14.07 -32.47
C GLU A 102 -24.91 -13.52 -31.17
N LEU A 103 -25.50 -14.37 -30.35
CA LEU A 103 -26.06 -13.95 -29.07
C LEU A 103 -24.94 -13.60 -28.07
N ALA A 104 -23.86 -14.37 -28.03
CA ALA A 104 -22.69 -14.10 -27.20
C ALA A 104 -22.04 -12.75 -27.57
N THR A 105 -21.88 -12.46 -28.87
CA THR A 105 -21.37 -11.15 -29.33
C THR A 105 -22.28 -10.01 -28.91
N THR A 106 -23.60 -10.22 -28.94
CA THR A 106 -24.60 -9.23 -28.51
C THR A 106 -24.49 -8.94 -27.02
N PHE A 107 -24.35 -9.99 -26.19
CA PHE A 107 -24.14 -9.82 -24.76
C PHE A 107 -22.83 -9.10 -24.44
N HIS A 108 -21.73 -9.49 -25.10
CA HIS A 108 -20.42 -8.86 -24.91
C HIS A 108 -20.47 -7.35 -25.26
N ARG A 109 -21.09 -6.98 -26.38
CA ARG A 109 -21.28 -5.58 -26.79
C ARG A 109 -22.16 -4.81 -25.80
N PHE A 110 -23.28 -5.39 -25.38
CA PHE A 110 -24.18 -4.79 -24.41
C PHE A 110 -23.47 -4.52 -23.07
N TRP A 111 -22.73 -5.50 -22.56
CA TRP A 111 -21.98 -5.39 -21.32
C TRP A 111 -20.88 -4.34 -21.40
N THR A 112 -20.12 -4.33 -22.50
CA THR A 112 -19.09 -3.32 -22.76
C THR A 112 -19.69 -1.91 -22.75
N LEU A 113 -20.79 -1.71 -23.46
CA LEU A 113 -21.47 -0.42 -23.51
C LEU A 113 -21.98 0.01 -22.12
N LYS A 114 -22.55 -0.92 -21.36
CA LYS A 114 -23.09 -0.66 -20.02
C LYS A 114 -22.00 -0.28 -19.02
N ARG A 115 -20.81 -0.89 -19.10
CA ARG A 115 -19.64 -0.52 -18.28
C ARG A 115 -19.11 0.86 -18.64
N LYS A 116 -18.90 1.14 -19.93
CA LYS A 116 -18.44 2.45 -20.39
C LYS A 116 -19.37 3.59 -19.99
N ALA A 117 -20.69 3.36 -20.04
CA ALA A 117 -21.69 4.33 -19.58
C ALA A 117 -21.66 4.58 -18.06
N ARG A 118 -20.99 3.73 -17.29
CA ARG A 118 -20.82 3.82 -15.83
C ARG A 118 -19.36 4.05 -15.43
N GLU A 119 -18.57 4.69 -16.28
CA GLU A 119 -17.15 4.99 -16.01
C GLU A 119 -16.35 3.72 -15.64
N ASP A 120 -16.62 2.64 -16.37
CA ASP A 120 -16.02 1.31 -16.16
C ASP A 120 -16.21 0.72 -14.75
N ALA A 121 -17.18 1.23 -13.99
CA ALA A 121 -17.56 0.68 -12.70
C ALA A 121 -17.99 -0.79 -12.81
N ALA A 122 -17.65 -1.58 -11.79
CA ALA A 122 -18.06 -2.97 -11.69
C ALA A 122 -19.59 -3.09 -11.72
N LEU A 123 -20.11 -3.87 -12.67
CA LEU A 123 -21.55 -4.06 -12.82
C LEU A 123 -22.15 -4.96 -11.74
N LEU A 124 -21.31 -5.81 -11.14
CA LEU A 124 -21.66 -6.65 -10.02
C LEU A 124 -20.79 -6.24 -8.84
N PRO A 125 -21.37 -6.07 -7.64
CA PRO A 125 -20.57 -5.88 -6.45
C PRO A 125 -19.66 -7.10 -6.26
N PRO A 126 -18.37 -6.92 -5.94
CA PRO A 126 -17.46 -8.03 -5.71
C PRO A 126 -17.98 -8.92 -4.59
N THR A 127 -17.82 -10.23 -4.74
CA THR A 127 -18.22 -11.23 -3.73
C THR A 127 -17.50 -10.98 -2.42
N ALA A 128 -18.04 -11.43 -1.29
CA ALA A 128 -17.41 -11.24 0.04
C ALA A 128 -15.94 -11.73 0.08
N GLU A 129 -15.64 -12.88 -0.55
CA GLU A 129 -14.27 -13.41 -0.66
C GLU A 129 -13.36 -12.49 -1.51
N GLN A 130 -13.89 -11.96 -2.62
CA GLN A 130 -13.15 -11.00 -3.45
C GLN A 130 -12.92 -9.68 -2.71
N GLN A 131 -13.90 -9.22 -1.94
CA GLN A 131 -13.77 -8.04 -1.07
C GLN A 131 -12.72 -8.26 0.02
N GLU A 132 -12.65 -9.45 0.63
CA GLU A 132 -11.62 -9.80 1.61
C GLU A 132 -10.22 -9.76 0.99
N ARG A 133 -10.07 -10.27 -0.24
CA ARG A 133 -8.82 -10.20 -1.01
C ARG A 133 -8.45 -8.76 -1.41
N LEU A 134 -9.42 -7.98 -1.90
CA LEU A 134 -9.21 -6.61 -2.37
C LEU A 134 -8.95 -5.61 -1.23
N SER A 135 -9.57 -5.82 -0.07
CA SER A 135 -9.33 -5.00 1.12
C SER A 135 -7.95 -5.25 1.74
N GLY A 136 -7.18 -6.22 1.23
CA GLY A 136 -5.91 -6.64 1.83
C GLY A 136 -6.08 -7.19 3.24
N ARG A 137 -7.32 -7.46 3.67
CA ARG A 137 -7.68 -7.89 5.02
C ARG A 137 -7.54 -9.40 5.15
N GLN A 138 -6.42 -9.94 4.71
CA GLN A 138 -5.78 -10.97 5.52
C GLN A 138 -5.45 -10.28 6.83
N ILE A 139 -6.33 -10.39 7.85
CA ILE A 139 -6.01 -9.92 9.20
C ILE A 139 -4.72 -10.65 9.56
N LYS A 140 -3.59 -9.96 9.42
CA LYS A 140 -2.28 -10.55 9.66
C LYS A 140 -2.38 -11.22 11.03
N PRO A 141 -1.83 -12.43 11.25
CA PRO A 141 -1.96 -13.14 12.53
C PRO A 141 -1.59 -12.24 13.72
N PHE A 142 -0.64 -11.32 13.50
CA PHE A 142 -0.29 -10.26 14.43
C PHE A 142 -1.43 -9.26 14.73
N GLN A 143 -2.15 -8.76 13.72
CA GLN A 143 -3.29 -7.85 13.92
C GLN A 143 -4.48 -8.55 14.62
N LYS A 144 -4.68 -9.85 14.36
CA LYS A 144 -5.68 -10.65 15.07
C LYS A 144 -5.31 -10.79 16.55
N ALA A 145 -4.06 -11.13 16.83
CA ALA A 145 -3.53 -11.23 18.19
C ALA A 145 -3.60 -9.89 18.95
N THR A 146 -3.29 -8.76 18.30
CA THR A 146 -3.42 -7.44 18.93
C THR A 146 -4.87 -7.11 19.29
N MET A 147 -5.83 -7.41 18.41
CA MET A 147 -7.25 -7.20 18.71
C MET A 147 -7.77 -8.11 19.83
N GLU A 148 -7.28 -9.34 19.93
CA GLU A 148 -7.59 -10.25 21.04
C GLU A 148 -7.01 -9.74 22.37
N ILE A 149 -5.76 -9.28 22.38
CA ILE A 149 -5.13 -8.67 23.56
C ILE A 149 -5.90 -7.43 24.01
N GLU A 150 -6.24 -6.53 23.09
CA GLU A 150 -7.03 -5.33 23.41
C GLU A 150 -8.41 -5.66 23.99
N ARG A 151 -9.05 -6.71 23.48
CA ARG A 151 -10.33 -7.21 24.01
C ARG A 151 -10.17 -7.71 25.44
N VAL A 152 -9.13 -8.50 25.71
CA VAL A 152 -8.85 -9.02 27.06
C VAL A 152 -8.56 -7.89 28.05
N VAL A 153 -7.78 -6.88 27.63
CA VAL A 153 -7.47 -5.71 28.47
C VAL A 153 -8.73 -4.93 28.84
N ARG A 154 -9.61 -4.66 27.87
CA ARG A 154 -10.89 -3.98 28.17
C ARG A 154 -11.76 -4.80 29.12
N LEU A 155 -11.87 -6.11 28.88
CA LEU A 155 -12.65 -7.00 29.73
C LEU A 155 -12.15 -6.98 31.18
N ARG A 156 -10.82 -6.92 31.37
CA ARG A 156 -10.21 -6.83 32.69
C ARG A 156 -10.50 -5.49 33.37
N GLN A 157 -10.41 -4.40 32.62
CA GLN A 157 -10.72 -3.05 33.11
C GLN A 157 -12.19 -2.93 33.54
N ASP A 158 -13.11 -3.55 32.80
CA ASP A 158 -14.54 -3.53 33.13
C ASP A 158 -14.85 -4.35 34.40
N LEU A 159 -14.06 -5.39 34.69
CA LEU A 159 -14.20 -6.20 35.90
C LEU A 159 -13.51 -5.60 37.13
N GLU A 160 -12.56 -4.68 36.94
CA GLU A 160 -11.83 -3.98 38.01
C GLU A 160 -12.54 -2.70 38.48
N ARG A 161 -13.70 -2.36 37.90
CA ARG A 161 -14.57 -1.24 38.28
C ARG A 161 -15.80 -1.73 39.03
#